data_AF-A0A4Q8USK5-F1
#
_entry.id   AF-A0A4Q8USK5-F1
#
_cell.length_a   1.000
_cell.length_b   1.000
_cell.length_c   1.000
_cell.angle_alpha   90.00
_cell.angle_beta   90.00
_cell.angle_gamma   90.00
#
_symmetry.space_group_name_H-M   'P 1'
#
loop_
_entity.id
_entity.type
_entity.pdbx_description
1 polymer ?
#
loop_
_entity_poly.entity_id
_entity_poly.type
_entity_poly.pdbx_seq_one_letter_code
_entity_poly.pdbx_strand_id
1 'polypeptide(L)'
;MRSIIVDRPYYYATGMERTVYAYTQDEWGIGGSQPSGNYSVHTTTGLYIVTILMTIPAIVAPLIVIIGVVGLNILLGLFGLVFTVLFTGGWLLAIRSLRREWNASKLRRLKGLPKPRFALNDDKARSWFEANPSGIAITRENFPDSTRPFPGEPN
;
A
#
# COMPACT_ATOMS: atom_id res chain seq x y z
N MET A 1 -11.99 13.53 7.22
CA MET A 1 -12.33 12.23 7.84
C MET A 1 -11.06 11.60 8.36
N ARG A 2 -10.88 11.50 9.69
CA ARG A 2 -9.79 10.72 10.28
C ARG A 2 -10.07 9.26 9.94
N SER A 3 -9.22 8.66 9.11
CA SER A 3 -9.08 7.21 9.07
C SER A 3 -8.77 6.78 10.51
N ILE A 4 -9.73 6.14 11.18
CA ILE A 4 -9.40 5.36 12.37
C ILE A 4 -8.61 4.20 11.81
N ILE A 5 -7.29 4.38 11.75
CA ILE A 5 -6.38 3.25 11.59
C ILE A 5 -6.57 2.47 12.88
N VAL A 6 -7.52 1.53 12.88
CA VAL A 6 -7.60 0.52 13.92
C VAL A 6 -6.24 -0.15 13.86
N ASP A 7 -5.48 -0.05 14.95
CA ASP A 7 -4.17 -0.67 15.08
C ASP A 7 -4.38 -2.18 15.15
N ARG A 8 -4.64 -2.78 14.00
CA ARG A 8 -4.87 -4.21 13.86
C ARG A 8 -3.53 -4.93 13.75
N PRO A 9 -3.34 -6.03 14.49
CA PRO A 9 -2.09 -6.78 14.45
C PRO A 9 -1.89 -7.45 13.08
N TYR A 10 -2.99 -7.82 12.41
CA TYR A 10 -2.95 -8.55 11.16
C TYR A 10 -3.91 -8.01 10.10
N TYR A 11 -3.41 -8.08 8.86
CA TYR A 11 -4.14 -7.90 7.62
C TYR A 11 -4.18 -9.24 6.89
N TYR A 12 -5.30 -9.55 6.26
CA TYR A 12 -5.52 -10.87 5.66
C TYR A 12 -5.66 -10.77 4.14
N ALA A 13 -4.94 -11.62 3.43
CA ALA A 13 -5.05 -11.70 1.98
C ALA A 13 -4.79 -13.11 1.47
N THR A 14 -5.25 -13.39 0.26
CA THR A 14 -4.88 -14.60 -0.47
C THR A 14 -3.62 -14.41 -1.30
N GLY A 15 -2.87 -15.49 -1.45
CA GLY A 15 -1.74 -15.61 -2.36
C GLY A 15 -2.16 -15.99 -3.79
N MET A 16 -1.25 -16.61 -4.54
CA MET A 16 -1.56 -17.21 -5.85
C MET A 16 -2.37 -18.50 -5.69
N GLU A 17 -2.11 -19.20 -4.60
CA GLU A 17 -2.90 -20.33 -4.10
C GLU A 17 -4.08 -19.80 -3.29
N ARG A 18 -5.20 -20.54 -3.24
CA ARG A 18 -6.41 -20.15 -2.47
C ARG A 18 -6.20 -20.21 -0.93
N THR A 19 -4.96 -20.21 -0.48
CA THR A 19 -4.53 -20.16 0.91
C THR A 19 -4.60 -18.72 1.43
N VAL A 20 -5.11 -18.57 2.64
CA VAL A 20 -5.18 -17.27 3.32
C VAL A 20 -3.93 -17.08 4.16
N TYR A 21 -3.32 -15.91 4.05
CA TYR A 21 -2.14 -15.52 4.81
C TYR A 21 -2.47 -14.29 5.66
N ALA A 22 -1.84 -14.23 6.83
CA ALA A 22 -1.86 -13.06 7.70
C ALA A 22 -0.55 -12.31 7.56
N TYR A 23 -0.65 -10.99 7.53
CA TYR A 23 0.45 -10.07 7.34
C TYR A 23 0.40 -9.01 8.44
N THR A 24 1.54 -8.73 9.04
CA THR A 24 1.68 -7.53 9.87
C THR A 24 1.63 -6.27 9.01
N GLN A 25 1.45 -5.11 9.65
CA GLN A 25 1.42 -3.81 8.96
C GLN A 25 2.68 -3.58 8.09
N ASP A 26 3.85 -3.98 8.57
CA ASP A 26 5.12 -3.81 7.85
C ASP A 26 5.28 -4.76 6.66
N GLU A 27 4.65 -5.93 6.70
CA GLU A 27 4.70 -6.93 5.63
C GLU A 27 3.71 -6.66 4.51
N TRP A 28 2.66 -5.91 4.81
CA TRP A 28 1.57 -5.58 3.89
C TRP A 28 2.06 -4.78 2.67
N GLY A 29 2.99 -3.84 2.89
CA GLY A 29 3.58 -3.03 1.82
C GLY A 29 2.57 -2.14 1.07
N ILE A 30 2.85 -1.87 -0.21
CA ILE A 30 1.91 -1.14 -1.10
C ILE A 30 0.84 -2.11 -1.65
N GLY A 31 1.10 -3.42 -1.55
CA GLY A 31 0.30 -4.52 -2.10
C GLY A 31 -1.11 -4.71 -1.53
N GLY A 32 -1.67 -3.73 -0.83
CA GLY A 32 -3.06 -3.73 -0.38
C GLY A 32 -3.52 -2.31 -0.10
N SER A 33 -3.69 -1.51 -1.16
CA SER A 33 -4.16 -0.15 -1.01
C SER A 33 -5.58 -0.13 -0.40
N GLN A 34 -5.60 0.27 0.86
CA GLN A 34 -6.69 0.62 1.76
C GLN A 34 -7.27 -0.49 2.66
N PRO A 35 -7.40 -0.21 3.98
CA PRO A 35 -8.15 -1.05 4.92
C PRO A 35 -9.67 -1.05 4.70
N SER A 36 -10.20 -0.40 3.65
CA SER A 36 -11.65 -0.25 3.44
C SER A 36 -12.10 -0.27 1.97
N GLY A 37 -11.47 -1.05 1.09
CA GLY A 37 -11.83 -1.04 -0.33
C GLY A 37 -11.53 -2.35 -1.05
N ASN A 38 -12.55 -2.94 -1.67
CA ASN A 38 -12.43 -4.13 -2.51
C ASN A 38 -11.86 -3.74 -3.89
N TYR A 39 -10.56 -3.45 -3.98
CA TYR A 39 -9.91 -3.15 -5.25
C TYR A 39 -8.53 -3.79 -5.40
N SER A 40 -8.33 -4.29 -6.63
CA SER A 40 -7.13 -4.93 -7.16
C SER A 40 -5.85 -4.27 -6.68
N VAL A 41 -4.92 -5.09 -6.22
CA VAL A 41 -3.54 -4.70 -5.94
C VAL A 41 -2.99 -3.98 -7.15
N HIS A 42 -2.75 -2.66 -7.03
CA HIS A 42 -1.98 -1.94 -8.03
C HIS A 42 -0.63 -2.63 -8.15
N THR A 43 -0.34 -3.17 -9.33
CA THR A 43 0.87 -3.96 -9.55
C THR A 43 2.08 -3.07 -9.34
N THR A 44 2.97 -3.48 -8.43
CA THR A 44 4.27 -2.84 -8.20
C THR A 44 5.02 -2.58 -9.51
N THR A 45 4.84 -3.44 -10.52
CA THR A 45 5.34 -3.26 -11.88
C THR A 45 4.85 -1.97 -12.53
N GLY A 46 3.55 -1.66 -12.45
CA GLY A 46 2.99 -0.41 -12.97
C GLY A 46 3.58 0.80 -12.25
N LEU A 47 3.73 0.73 -10.93
CA LEU A 47 4.39 1.80 -10.16
C LEU A 47 5.85 1.98 -10.56
N TYR A 48 6.60 0.89 -10.81
CA TYR A 48 7.98 0.96 -11.32
C TYR A 48 8.04 1.64 -12.69
N ILE A 49 7.21 1.22 -13.64
CA ILE A 49 7.18 1.79 -15.00
C ILE A 49 6.85 3.28 -14.94
N VAL A 50 5.80 3.66 -14.21
CA VAL A 50 5.42 5.07 -14.04
C VAL A 50 6.55 5.86 -13.39
N THR A 51 7.21 5.32 -12.37
CA THR A 51 8.32 6.01 -11.70
C THR A 51 9.49 6.26 -12.67
N ILE A 52 9.84 5.25 -13.49
CA ILE A 52 10.91 5.38 -14.49
C ILE A 52 10.54 6.46 -15.53
N LEU A 53 9.33 6.38 -16.10
CA LEU A 53 8.86 7.37 -17.08
C LEU A 53 8.81 8.79 -16.52
N MET A 54 8.39 8.94 -15.26
CA MET A 54 8.30 10.24 -14.59
C MET A 54 9.65 10.80 -14.14
N THR A 55 10.73 10.03 -14.19
CA THR A 55 12.06 10.48 -13.74
C THR A 55 12.57 11.63 -14.60
N ILE A 56 12.43 11.56 -15.93
CA ILE A 56 12.90 12.61 -16.83
C ILE A 56 12.09 13.91 -16.61
N PRO A 57 10.74 13.92 -16.66
CA PRO A 57 9.96 15.11 -16.33
C PRO A 57 10.24 15.69 -14.94
N ALA A 58 10.44 14.82 -13.93
CA ALA A 58 10.73 15.26 -12.56
C ALA A 58 12.08 15.98 -12.40
N ILE A 59 13.05 15.72 -13.29
CA ILE A 59 14.35 16.41 -13.33
C ILE A 59 14.27 17.66 -14.21
N VAL A 60 13.59 17.56 -15.37
CA VAL A 60 13.50 18.66 -16.34
C VAL A 60 12.65 19.81 -15.81
N ALA A 61 11.54 19.54 -15.14
CA ALA A 61 10.64 20.60 -14.66
C ALA A 61 11.34 21.61 -13.71
N PRO A 62 12.13 21.19 -12.69
CA PRO A 62 12.96 22.12 -11.92
C PRO A 62 13.91 22.99 -12.76
N LEU A 63 14.49 22.44 -13.83
CA LEU A 63 15.38 23.21 -14.71
C LEU A 63 14.62 24.30 -15.46
N ILE A 64 13.38 24.04 -15.87
CA ILE A 64 12.51 25.03 -16.51
C ILE A 64 12.21 26.21 -15.56
N VAL A 65 12.05 25.94 -14.27
CA VAL A 65 11.90 27.01 -13.25
C VAL A 65 13.14 27.89 -13.23
N ILE A 66 14.33 27.30 -13.17
CA ILE A 66 15.60 28.04 -13.13
C ILE A 66 15.73 28.91 -14.39
N ILE A 67 15.45 28.35 -15.57
CA ILE A 67 15.51 29.09 -16.84
C ILE A 67 14.49 30.24 -16.84
N GLY A 68 13.26 30.02 -16.37
CA GLY A 68 12.24 31.05 -16.28
C GLY A 68 12.64 32.20 -15.37
N VAL A 69 13.24 31.89 -14.21
CA VAL A 69 13.72 32.91 -13.25
C VAL A 69 14.90 33.69 -13.81
N VAL A 70 15.92 33.02 -14.35
CA VAL A 70 17.12 33.67 -14.91
C VAL A 70 16.77 34.50 -16.14
N GLY A 71 15.87 34.01 -16.98
CA GLY A 71 15.39 34.74 -18.16
C GLY A 71 14.36 35.82 -17.87
N LEU A 72 14.03 36.08 -16.58
CA LEU A 72 12.99 37.03 -16.15
C LEU A 72 11.61 36.79 -16.81
N ASN A 73 11.34 35.56 -17.21
CA ASN A 73 10.08 35.15 -17.84
C ASN A 73 9.15 34.54 -16.80
N ILE A 74 8.29 35.38 -16.23
CA ILE A 74 7.38 35.03 -15.13
C ILE A 74 6.42 33.90 -15.52
N LEU A 75 5.87 33.93 -16.74
CA LEU A 75 4.96 32.89 -17.23
C LEU A 75 5.67 31.53 -17.29
N LEU A 76 6.88 31.48 -17.86
CA LEU A 76 7.65 30.26 -17.94
C LEU A 76 8.05 29.74 -16.54
N GLY A 77 8.43 30.64 -15.63
CA GLY A 77 8.74 30.29 -14.25
C GLY A 77 7.54 29.69 -13.51
N LEU A 78 6.35 30.27 -13.67
CA LEU A 78 5.11 29.75 -13.06
C LEU A 78 4.70 28.39 -13.63
N PHE A 79 4.76 28.22 -14.95
CA PHE A 79 4.50 26.91 -15.58
C PHE A 79 5.51 25.86 -15.11
N GLY A 80 6.80 26.22 -15.08
CA GLY A 80 7.85 25.36 -14.54
C GLY A 80 7.54 24.93 -13.11
N LEU A 81 7.10 25.86 -12.25
CA LEU A 81 6.85 25.60 -10.84
C LEU A 81 5.69 24.62 -10.65
N VAL A 82 4.59 24.80 -11.39
CA VAL A 82 3.46 23.86 -11.38
C VAL A 82 3.91 22.47 -11.81
N PHE A 83 4.67 22.37 -12.91
CA PHE A 83 5.19 21.09 -13.38
C PHE A 83 6.17 20.45 -12.39
N THR A 84 7.02 21.22 -11.73
CA THR A 84 7.92 20.72 -10.69
C THR A 84 7.14 20.11 -9.54
N VAL A 85 6.12 20.79 -9.04
CA VAL A 85 5.30 20.27 -7.94
C VAL A 85 4.60 18.97 -8.36
N LEU A 86 4.00 18.93 -9.55
CA LEU A 86 3.29 17.75 -10.04
C LEU A 86 4.24 16.57 -10.30
N PHE A 87 5.29 16.77 -11.09
CA PHE A 87 6.18 15.68 -11.51
C PHE A 87 7.17 15.28 -10.43
N THR A 88 7.89 16.23 -9.82
CA THR A 88 8.86 15.92 -8.76
C THR A 88 8.14 15.46 -7.49
N GLY A 89 7.02 16.08 -7.13
CA GLY A 89 6.20 15.64 -5.99
C GLY A 89 5.65 14.23 -6.18
N GLY A 90 5.03 13.94 -7.33
CA GLY A 90 4.53 12.62 -7.67
C GLY A 90 5.63 11.55 -7.71
N TRP A 91 6.79 11.88 -8.30
CA TRP A 91 7.95 11.00 -8.37
C TRP A 91 8.51 10.65 -6.99
N LEU A 92 8.62 11.62 -6.07
CA LEU A 92 9.07 11.37 -4.69
C LEU A 92 8.10 10.45 -3.93
N LEU A 93 6.79 10.63 -4.10
CA LEU A 93 5.79 9.75 -3.51
C LEU A 93 5.89 8.32 -4.07
N ALA A 94 6.11 8.19 -5.38
CA ALA A 94 6.29 6.91 -6.03
C ALA A 94 7.54 6.18 -5.51
N ILE A 95 8.68 6.88 -5.37
CA ILE A 95 9.91 6.31 -4.78
C ILE A 95 9.70 5.88 -3.33
N ARG A 96 9.07 6.72 -2.51
CA ARG A 96 8.78 6.37 -1.10
C ARG A 96 7.92 5.12 -1.01
N SER A 97 6.91 5.03 -1.87
CA SER A 97 6.04 3.87 -1.96
C SER A 97 6.86 2.64 -2.36
N LEU A 98 7.64 2.69 -3.44
CA LEU A 98 8.51 1.59 -3.88
C LEU A 98 9.49 1.11 -2.79
N ARG A 99 10.08 2.03 -2.01
CA ARG A 99 10.93 1.65 -0.86
C ARG A 99 10.16 0.89 0.21
N ARG A 100 8.92 1.30 0.52
CA ARG A 100 8.06 0.57 1.47
C ARG A 100 7.73 -0.83 0.96
N GLU A 101 7.35 -0.98 -0.31
CA GLU A 101 7.14 -2.31 -0.90
C GLU A 101 8.40 -3.16 -0.88
N TRP A 102 9.56 -2.57 -1.12
CA TRP A 102 10.82 -3.30 -1.09
C TRP A 102 11.13 -3.83 0.32
N ASN A 103 10.94 -3.01 1.35
CA ASN A 103 11.12 -3.43 2.75
C ASN A 103 10.10 -4.51 3.14
N ALA A 104 8.83 -4.31 2.80
CA ALA A 104 7.78 -5.30 3.02
C ALA A 104 8.07 -6.63 2.30
N SER A 105 8.59 -6.57 1.08
CA SER A 105 8.99 -7.75 0.29
C SER A 105 10.14 -8.50 0.95
N LYS A 106 11.12 -7.79 1.52
CA LYS A 106 12.20 -8.42 2.30
C LYS A 106 11.64 -9.16 3.51
N LEU A 107 10.77 -8.52 4.30
CA LEU A 107 10.15 -9.13 5.48
C LEU A 107 9.32 -10.37 5.11
N ARG A 108 8.50 -10.27 4.06
CA ARG A 108 7.73 -11.40 3.53
C ARG A 108 8.63 -12.55 3.10
N ARG A 109 9.71 -12.27 2.37
CA ARG A 109 10.65 -13.31 1.93
C ARG A 109 11.32 -14.02 3.09
N LEU A 110 11.67 -13.31 4.16
CA LEU A 110 12.25 -13.91 5.37
C LEU A 110 11.29 -14.87 6.08
N LYS A 111 9.98 -14.61 6.02
CA LYS A 111 8.94 -15.45 6.63
C LYS A 111 8.27 -16.44 5.66
N GLY A 112 8.74 -16.52 4.41
CA GLY A 112 8.13 -17.37 3.38
C GLY A 112 6.72 -16.94 2.96
N LEU A 113 6.31 -15.70 3.27
CA LEU A 113 4.98 -15.19 2.94
C LEU A 113 4.91 -14.76 1.47
N PRO A 114 3.87 -15.15 0.72
CA PRO A 114 3.69 -14.70 -0.65
C PRO A 114 3.24 -13.24 -0.68
N LYS A 115 3.25 -12.63 -1.87
CA LYS A 115 2.71 -11.28 -2.05
C LYS A 115 1.17 -11.31 -1.92
N PRO A 116 0.56 -10.41 -1.11
CA PRO A 116 -0.89 -10.30 -1.03
C PRO A 116 -1.46 -9.94 -2.42
N ARG A 117 -2.50 -10.66 -2.86
CA ARG A 117 -3.17 -10.43 -4.15
C ARG A 117 -4.60 -9.94 -4.01
N PHE A 118 -5.34 -10.51 -3.07
CA PHE A 118 -6.71 -10.12 -2.80
C PHE A 118 -6.88 -9.99 -1.29
N ALA A 119 -7.14 -8.77 -0.84
CA ALA A 119 -7.47 -8.52 0.55
C ALA A 119 -8.79 -9.25 0.89
N LEU A 120 -8.82 -9.84 2.08
CA LEU A 120 -10.00 -10.51 2.61
C LEU A 120 -10.56 -9.67 3.76
N ASN A 121 -11.88 -9.70 3.90
CA ASN A 121 -12.52 -9.22 5.10
C ASN A 121 -12.29 -10.21 6.25
N ASP A 122 -12.38 -9.70 7.48
CA ASP A 122 -12.14 -10.48 8.68
C ASP A 122 -13.07 -11.69 8.79
N ASP A 123 -14.32 -11.60 8.36
CA ASP A 123 -15.25 -12.74 8.41
C ASP A 123 -14.81 -13.91 7.51
N LYS A 124 -14.30 -13.63 6.30
CA LYS A 124 -13.78 -14.69 5.41
C LYS A 124 -12.45 -15.22 5.92
N ALA A 125 -11.57 -14.34 6.40
CA ALA A 125 -10.29 -14.73 6.97
C ALA A 125 -10.50 -15.63 8.21
N ARG A 126 -11.34 -15.20 9.15
CA ARG A 126 -11.74 -15.95 10.34
C ARG A 126 -12.30 -17.32 9.98
N SER A 127 -13.28 -17.39 9.08
CA SER A 127 -13.86 -18.67 8.64
C SER A 127 -12.79 -19.62 8.10
N TRP A 128 -11.78 -19.09 7.40
CA TRP A 128 -10.69 -19.91 6.88
C TRP A 128 -9.76 -20.41 7.99
N PHE A 129 -9.39 -19.57 8.94
CA PHE A 129 -8.52 -19.95 10.07
C PHE A 129 -9.22 -20.84 11.10
N GLU A 130 -10.55 -20.75 11.23
CA GLU A 130 -11.35 -21.70 12.00
C GLU A 130 -11.33 -23.10 11.34
N ALA A 131 -11.42 -23.16 10.01
CA ALA A 131 -11.39 -24.42 9.26
C ALA A 131 -9.97 -25.00 9.09
N ASN A 132 -8.94 -24.15 9.16
CA ASN A 132 -7.54 -24.51 8.98
C ASN A 132 -6.74 -24.04 10.19
N PRO A 133 -6.55 -24.90 11.22
CA PRO A 133 -5.84 -24.53 12.42
C PRO A 133 -4.46 -23.96 12.08
N SER A 134 -4.29 -22.69 12.41
CA SER A 134 -3.05 -21.96 12.25
C SER A 134 -2.63 -21.41 13.62
N GLY A 135 -1.38 -20.97 13.76
CA GLY A 135 -0.91 -20.33 14.99
C GLY A 135 -1.57 -18.97 15.32
N ILE A 136 -2.61 -18.55 14.60
CA ILE A 136 -3.33 -17.29 14.82
C ILE A 136 -4.57 -17.55 15.67
N ALA A 137 -4.65 -16.89 16.83
CA ALA A 137 -5.79 -17.00 17.72
C ALA A 137 -7.05 -16.32 17.13
N ILE A 138 -8.21 -16.98 17.24
CA ILE A 138 -9.51 -16.42 16.80
C ILE A 138 -10.06 -15.49 17.89
N THR A 139 -9.61 -14.24 17.90
CA THR A 139 -10.00 -13.24 18.88
C THR A 139 -10.43 -11.93 18.23
N ARG A 140 -11.18 -11.10 18.99
CA ARG A 140 -11.61 -9.77 18.57
C ARG A 140 -10.42 -8.85 18.25
N GLU A 141 -9.26 -9.04 18.89
CA GLU A 141 -8.07 -8.23 18.56
C GLU A 141 -7.51 -8.57 17.18
N ASN A 142 -7.49 -9.85 16.79
CA ASN A 142 -6.96 -10.28 15.50
C ASN A 142 -7.95 -10.02 14.35
N PHE A 143 -9.25 -10.09 14.63
CA PHE A 143 -10.32 -9.93 13.64
C PHE A 143 -11.32 -8.84 14.09
N PRO A 144 -10.87 -7.58 14.24
CA PRO A 144 -11.66 -6.51 14.84
C PRO A 144 -12.93 -6.16 14.06
N ASP A 145 -12.90 -6.33 12.73
CA ASP A 145 -14.00 -5.99 11.83
C ASP A 145 -14.91 -7.20 11.55
N SER A 146 -14.77 -8.31 12.28
CA SER A 146 -15.68 -9.45 12.14
C SER A 146 -17.06 -9.12 12.69
N THR A 147 -18.09 -9.36 11.88
CA THR A 147 -19.50 -9.12 12.25
C THR A 147 -20.08 -10.24 13.12
N ARG A 148 -19.33 -11.33 13.29
CA ARG A 148 -19.78 -12.51 14.05
C ARG A 148 -19.35 -12.43 15.51
N PRO A 149 -20.16 -12.95 16.44
CA PRO A 149 -19.76 -13.03 17.84
C PRO A 149 -18.51 -13.91 18.00
N PHE A 150 -17.60 -13.51 18.87
CA PHE A 150 -16.49 -14.33 19.31
C PHE A 150 -16.92 -15.22 20.49
N PRO A 151 -16.21 -16.33 20.75
CA PRO A 151 -16.50 -17.15 21.92
C PRO A 151 -16.55 -16.31 23.20
N GLY A 152 -17.71 -16.27 23.87
CA GLY A 152 -17.94 -15.51 25.09
C GLY A 152 -18.61 -14.14 24.92
N GLU A 153 -18.88 -13.71 23.68
CA GLU A 153 -19.67 -12.50 23.41
C GLU A 153 -21.18 -12.82 23.28
N PRO A 154 -22.07 -11.91 23.68
CA PRO A 154 -23.51 -12.08 23.46
C PRO A 154 -23.84 -12.02 21.96
N ASN A 155 -24.80 -12.86 21.55
CA ASN A 155 -25.33 -12.92 20.18
C ASN A 155 -26.22 -11.72 19.85
#